data_AF-A0A6B3G9D4-F1
#
_entry.id   AF-A0A6B3G9D4-F1
#
_cell.length_a   1.000
_cell.length_b   1.000
_cell.length_c   1.000
_cell.angle_alpha   90.00
_cell.angle_beta   90.00
_cell.angle_gamma   90.00
#
_symmetry.space_group_name_H-M   'P 1'
#
loop_
_entity.id
_entity.type
_entity.pdbx_description
1 polymer ?
#
loop_
_entity_poly.entity_id
_entity_poly.type
_entity_poly.pdbx_seq_one_letter_code
_entity_poly.pdbx_strand_id
1 'polypeptide(L)' 'MKRTSVHLPDDGQARLDAESSATRVGAAELIRRGIAMPLDSAERPKRSRELPVFDSGRSRTSDEMDDAVYEHIKERAAHR' A
#
# COMPACT_ATOMS: atom_id res chain seq x y z
N MET A 1 -3.74 -4.93 17.72
CA MET A 1 -2.79 -3.83 17.42
C MET A 1 -1.49 -4.45 16.94
N LYS A 2 -0.94 -4.07 15.78
CA LYS A 2 0.35 -4.59 15.30
C LYS A 2 1.48 -3.72 15.86
N ARG A 3 2.47 -4.33 16.51
CA ARG A 3 3.67 -3.64 17.00
C ARG A 3 4.79 -3.81 15.98
N THR A 4 5.43 -2.71 15.61
CA THR A 4 6.54 -2.69 14.65
C THR A 4 7.75 -2.04 15.32
N SER A 5 8.91 -2.67 15.22
CA SER A 5 10.18 -2.08 15.63
C SER A 5 10.85 -1.48 14.41
N VAL A 6 11.31 -0.23 14.50
CA VAL A 6 12.00 0.48 13.43
C VAL A 6 13.29 1.07 13.98
N HIS A 7 14.31 1.15 13.15
CA HIS A 7 15.52 1.91 13.48
C HIS A 7 15.29 3.37 13.11
N LEU A 8 15.58 4.27 14.04
CA LEU A 8 15.56 5.71 13.83
C LEU A 8 17.00 6.23 13.97
N PRO A 9 17.49 7.06 13.03
CA PRO A 9 18.77 7.72 13.18
C PRO A 9 18.85 8.57 14.46
N ASP A 10 20.06 8.78 14.98
CA ASP A 10 20.29 9.46 16.26
C ASP A 10 19.71 10.88 16.30
N ASP A 11 19.79 11.62 15.20
CA ASP A 11 19.21 12.96 15.07
C ASP A 11 17.68 12.93 15.10
N GLY A 12 17.07 11.88 14.54
CA GLY A 12 15.64 11.63 14.63
C GLY A 12 15.19 11.29 16.05
N GLN A 13 15.96 10.48 16.76
CA GLN A 13 15.68 10.10 18.15
C GLN A 13 15.76 11.32 19.08
N ALA A 14 16.82 12.13 18.95
CA ALA A 14 17.00 13.34 19.77
C ALA A 14 15.86 14.35 19.57
N ARG A 15 15.36 14.51 18.33
CA ARG A 15 14.22 15.38 18.04
C ARG A 15 12.92 14.86 18.66
N LEU A 16 12.69 13.55 18.58
CA LEU A 16 11.49 12.92 19.14
C LEU A 16 11.43 13.08 20.67
N ASP A 17 12.55 12.90 21.35
CA ASP A 17 12.64 13.04 22.81
C ASP A 17 12.44 14.50 23.25
N ALA A 18 13.00 15.46 22.50
CA ALA A 18 12.79 16.89 22.73
C ALA A 18 11.32 17.29 22.55
N GLU A 19 10.67 16.81 21.49
CA GLU A 19 9.26 17.11 21.21
C GLU A 19 8.33 16.44 22.22
N SER A 20 8.62 15.21 22.63
CA SER A 20 7.86 14.51 23.66
C SER A 20 7.90 15.27 24.99
N SER A 21 9.10 15.76 25.36
CA SER A 21 9.31 16.58 26.55
C SER A 21 8.55 17.90 26.50
N ALA A 22 8.58 18.58 25.34
CA ALA A 22 7.94 19.89 25.16
C ALA A 22 6.40 19.82 25.09
N THR A 23 5.86 18.76 24.52
CA THR A 23 4.41 18.62 24.27
C THR A 23 3.69 17.79 25.32
N ARG A 24 4.42 17.10 26.21
CA ARG A 24 3.90 16.11 27.17
C ARG A 24 3.15 14.95 26.51
N VAL A 25 3.37 14.73 25.22
CA VAL A 25 2.84 13.61 24.45
C VAL A 25 3.92 12.54 24.37
N GLY A 26 3.56 11.27 24.56
CA GLY A 26 4.53 10.17 24.48
C GLY A 26 5.09 9.96 23.06
N ALA A 27 6.36 9.56 22.97
CA ALA A 27 7.07 9.31 21.72
C ALA A 27 6.28 8.43 20.72
N ALA A 28 5.63 7.36 21.21
CA ALA A 28 4.84 6.48 20.36
C ALA A 28 3.61 7.17 19.72
N GLU A 29 3.03 8.17 20.39
CA GLU A 29 1.91 8.94 19.86
C GLU A 29 2.38 9.96 18.82
N LEU A 30 3.53 10.61 19.08
CA LEU A 30 4.18 11.49 18.10
C LEU A 30 4.53 10.72 16.82
N ILE A 31 5.06 9.50 16.93
CA ILE A 31 5.32 8.64 15.76
C ILE A 31 4.03 8.32 15.00
N ARG A 32 2.96 7.94 15.70
CA ARG A 32 1.67 7.65 15.05
C ARG A 32 1.11 8.86 14.30
N ARG A 33 1.12 10.04 14.93
CA ARG A 33 0.67 11.28 14.30
C ARG A 33 1.55 11.66 13.11
N GLY A 34 2.86 11.54 13.26
CA GLY A 34 3.85 11.80 12.22
C GLY A 34 3.66 10.92 10.98
N ILE A 35 3.25 9.65 11.16
CA ILE A 35 2.96 8.72 10.07
C ILE A 35 1.57 8.94 9.46
N ALA A 36 0.56 9.27 10.27
CA ALA A 36 -0.80 9.49 9.77
C ALA A 36 -0.88 10.67 8.79
N MET A 37 -0.26 11.80 9.10
CA MET A 37 -0.29 13.02 8.25
C MET A 37 0.14 12.79 6.78
N PRO A 38 1.28 12.14 6.48
CA PRO A 38 1.67 11.84 5.11
C PRO A 38 0.82 10.74 4.47
N LEU A 39 0.26 9.80 5.25
CA LEU A 39 -0.63 8.76 4.71
C LEU A 39 -2.01 9.30 4.34
N ASP A 40 -2.53 10.27 5.08
CA ASP A 40 -3.81 10.92 4.79
C ASP A 40 -3.73 11.77 3.52
N SER A 41 -2.55 12.35 3.24
CA SER A 41 -2.29 13.16 2.04
C SER A 41 -1.74 12.36 0.87
N ALA A 42 -1.20 11.16 1.10
CA ALA A 42 -0.79 10.27 0.03
C ALA A 42 -2.01 9.85 -0.77
N GLU A 43 -2.06 10.22 -2.05
CA GLU A 43 -2.96 9.58 -3.00
C GLU A 43 -2.63 8.10 -3.00
N ARG A 44 -3.45 7.30 -2.31
CA ARG A 44 -3.42 5.86 -2.45
C ARG A 44 -3.50 5.61 -3.95
N PRO A 45 -2.56 4.87 -4.56
CA PRO A 45 -2.65 4.58 -5.98
C PRO A 45 -4.04 4.02 -6.20
N LYS A 46 -4.90 4.79 -6.88
CA LYS A 46 -6.17 4.27 -7.36
C LYS A 46 -5.74 3.00 -8.08
N ARG A 47 -6.26 1.85 -7.68
CA ARG A 47 -6.17 0.66 -8.51
C ARG A 47 -6.87 1.05 -9.80
N SER A 48 -6.12 1.66 -10.72
CA SER A 48 -6.63 2.40 -11.86
C SER A 48 -7.34 1.45 -12.81
N ARG A 49 -7.05 0.16 -12.66
CA ARG A 49 -7.92 -0.95 -13.01
C ARG A 49 -7.98 -1.90 -11.82
N GLU A 50 -9.17 -2.37 -11.50
CA GLU A 50 -9.28 -3.69 -10.87
C GLU A 50 -8.45 -4.64 -11.73
N LEU A 51 -7.59 -5.45 -11.11
CA LEU A 51 -7.03 -6.61 -11.82
C LEU A 51 -8.21 -7.29 -12.51
N PRO A 52 -8.10 -7.75 -13.77
CA PRO A 52 -9.23 -8.40 -14.44
C PRO A 52 -9.75 -9.49 -13.53
N VAL A 53 -10.86 -9.20 -12.87
CA VAL A 53 -11.59 -10.18 -12.09
C VAL A 53 -12.37 -10.91 -13.15
N PHE A 54 -12.15 -12.22 -13.25
CA PHE A 54 -12.97 -13.02 -14.16
C PHE A 54 -14.40 -13.01 -13.61
N ASP A 55 -15.20 -12.03 -14.00
CA ASP A 55 -16.60 -11.87 -13.61
C ASP A 55 -17.52 -12.87 -14.35
N SER A 56 -16.98 -14.03 -14.77
CA SER A 56 -17.74 -14.95 -15.61
C SER A 56 -18.93 -15.58 -14.89
N GLY A 57 -19.08 -15.43 -13.57
CA GLY A 57 -20.17 -16.03 -12.77
C GLY A 57 -20.28 -17.55 -12.90
N ARG A 58 -19.33 -18.16 -13.62
CA ARG A 58 -19.25 -19.55 -14.03
C ARG A 58 -17.86 -20.01 -13.67
N SER A 59 -17.79 -21.12 -12.95
CA SER A 59 -16.54 -21.83 -12.72
C SER A 59 -15.93 -22.19 -14.08
N ARG A 60 -14.70 -21.77 -14.30
CA ARG A 60 -13.89 -22.14 -15.47
C ARG A 60 -12.84 -23.15 -15.05
N THR A 61 -12.43 -24.01 -15.97
CA THR A 61 -11.26 -24.87 -15.78
C THR A 61 -9.96 -24.06 -15.93
N SER A 62 -8.84 -24.63 -15.51
CA SER A 62 -7.52 -24.00 -15.67
C SER A 62 -7.18 -23.75 -17.14
N ASP A 63 -7.54 -24.68 -18.02
CA ASP A 63 -7.26 -24.58 -19.46
C ASP A 63 -8.06 -23.44 -20.10
N GLU A 64 -9.34 -23.31 -19.74
CA GLU A 64 -10.19 -22.19 -20.20
C GLU A 64 -9.70 -20.82 -19.72
N MET A 65 -9.00 -20.77 -18.58
CA MET A 65 -8.36 -19.55 -18.10
C MET A 65 -7.09 -19.23 -18.87
N ASP A 66 -6.28 -20.23 -19.19
CA ASP A 66 -5.03 -20.05 -19.95
C ASP A 66 -5.31 -19.51 -21.36
N ASP A 67 -6.28 -20.10 -22.07
CA ASP A 67 -6.72 -19.64 -23.38
C ASP A 67 -7.21 -18.19 -23.36
N ALA A 68 -8.00 -17.82 -22.35
CA ALA A 68 -8.54 -16.47 -22.22
C ALA A 68 -7.44 -15.43 -21.94
N VAL A 69 -6.43 -15.78 -21.15
CA VAL A 69 -5.26 -14.92 -20.89
C VAL A 69 -4.43 -14.77 -22.16
N TYR A 70 -4.19 -15.86 -22.87
CA TYR A 70 -3.42 -15.86 -24.12
C TYR A 70 -4.05 -14.94 -25.18
N GLU A 71 -5.36 -15.07 -25.45
CA GLU A 71 -6.03 -14.22 -26.43
C GLU A 71 -6.06 -12.75 -26.00
N HIS A 72 -6.25 -12.46 -24.70
CA HIS A 72 -6.21 -11.08 -24.20
C HIS A 72 -4.83 -10.41 -24.39
N ILE A 73 -3.75 -11.15 -24.15
CA ILE A 73 -2.38 -10.66 -24.37
C ILE A 73 -2.14 -10.41 -25.86
N LYS A 74 -2.61 -11.31 -26.72
CA LYS A 74 -2.48 -11.22 -28.18
C LYS A 74 -3.23 -10.03 -28.78
N GLU A 75 -4.48 -9.80 -28.37
CA GLU A 75 -5.26 -8.62 -28.76
C GLU A 75 -4.54 -7.32 -28.35
N ARG A 76 -4.06 -7.26 -27.11
CA ARG A 76 -3.32 -6.09 -26.61
C ARG A 76 -2.03 -5.83 -27.37
N ALA A 77 -1.32 -6.89 -27.77
CA ALA A 77 -0.10 -6.77 -28.57
C ALA A 77 -0.39 -6.27 -30.00
N ALA A 78 -1.54 -6.65 -30.56
CA ALA A 78 -1.96 -6.22 -31.91
C ALA A 78 -2.41 -4.75 -31.97
N HIS A 79 -2.83 -4.16 -30.85
CA HIS A 79 -3.24 -2.75 -30.76
C HIS A 79 -2.07 -1.79 -30.44
N ARG A 80 -0.82 -2.23 -30.54
CA ARG A 80 0.39 -1.44 -30.31
C ARG A 80 1.17 -1.25 -31.59
#